data_AF-A0A2V6FAQ8-F1
#
_entry.id   AF-A0A2V6FAQ8-F1
#
_cell.length_a   1.000
_cell.length_b   1.000
_cell.length_c   1.000
_cell.angle_alpha   90.00
_cell.angle_beta   90.00
_cell.angle_gamma   90.00
#
_symmetry.space_group_name_H-M   'P 1'
#
loop_
_entity.id
_entity.type
_entity.pdbx_description
1 polymer ?
#
loop_
_entity_poly.entity_id
_entity_poly.type
_entity_poly.pdbx_seq_one_letter_code
_entity_poly.pdbx_strand_id
1 'polypeptide(L)'
;MPDLQLRTPRIILVSLFVIGALFLGACGTTKTRALPQYEPPLAKTDFQNVRTTAYTHTEADHREFTNHNALGGELHAASPAIHRAENIVRALAVSDSEDADLRRVSNSGVALQPFSVDETRPVVRVTRATRVTKTTRRVKRAIAVAKPPRIGSAAADWSRWPVGTTFRLLSTGQIYRVEDYGWALSGRNTIDLYMANSRDMNTWGARQEPIQILQWGDPQQSLQFLQSHQDYKHIKRMVLELQGREQDAAALR
;
A
#
# COMPACT_ATOMS: atom_id res chain seq x y z
N MET A 1 -28.89 7.01 62.60
CA MET A 1 -28.03 8.16 62.27
C MET A 1 -26.57 7.71 62.36
N PRO A 2 -25.71 7.93 61.36
CA PRO A 2 -25.94 8.00 59.92
C PRO A 2 -25.16 6.93 59.13
N ASP A 3 -25.67 6.66 57.92
CA ASP A 3 -24.98 6.03 56.80
C ASP A 3 -23.71 6.78 56.44
N LEU A 4 -22.61 6.06 56.21
CA LEU A 4 -21.46 6.59 55.47
C LEU A 4 -21.47 6.01 54.05
N GLN A 5 -22.20 6.73 53.19
CA GLN A 5 -22.12 6.65 51.74
C GLN A 5 -20.70 6.97 51.26
N LEU A 6 -19.98 5.99 50.72
CA LEU A 6 -18.82 6.23 49.87
C LEU A 6 -19.20 5.92 48.42
N ARG A 7 -19.45 7.03 47.71
CA ARG A 7 -19.68 7.11 46.26
C ARG A 7 -18.45 6.61 45.49
N THR A 8 -18.76 5.95 44.38
CA THR A 8 -17.92 5.46 43.27
C THR A 8 -16.80 6.42 42.80
N PRO A 9 -15.77 5.89 42.13
CA PRO A 9 -15.82 5.94 40.67
C PRO A 9 -15.58 4.58 40.00
N ARG A 10 -16.41 4.29 38.99
CA ARG A 10 -16.21 3.20 38.04
C ARG A 10 -14.94 3.46 37.25
N ILE A 11 -13.87 2.71 37.51
CA ILE A 11 -12.71 2.65 36.63
C ILE A 11 -13.04 1.66 35.52
N ILE A 12 -13.42 2.21 34.37
CA ILE A 12 -13.51 1.50 33.10
C ILE A 12 -12.06 1.28 32.64
N LEU A 13 -11.52 0.09 32.86
CA LEU A 13 -10.26 -0.33 32.24
C LEU A 13 -10.59 -0.99 30.90
N VAL A 14 -10.63 -0.17 29.85
CA VAL A 14 -10.61 -0.64 28.46
C VAL A 14 -9.16 -0.82 28.05
N SER A 15 -8.93 -1.90 27.30
CA SER A 15 -7.75 -2.25 26.50
C SER A 15 -6.49 -2.62 27.26
N LEU A 16 -5.92 -3.79 26.91
CA LEU A 16 -4.60 -3.89 26.27
C LEU A 16 -4.23 -5.37 25.97
N PHE A 17 -3.76 -5.58 24.74
CA PHE A 17 -2.96 -6.71 24.25
C PHE A 17 -3.56 -8.12 24.23
N VAL A 18 -4.27 -8.44 23.13
CA VAL A 18 -4.18 -9.78 22.53
C VAL A 18 -3.26 -9.66 21.31
N ILE A 19 -1.96 -9.62 21.56
CA ILE A 19 -0.94 -9.88 20.54
C ILE A 19 -0.09 -11.02 21.07
N GLY A 20 -0.01 -12.10 20.29
CA GLY A 20 0.97 -13.16 20.49
C GLY A 20 0.37 -14.55 20.57
N ALA A 21 0.06 -15.14 19.41
CA ALA A 21 0.36 -16.54 19.07
C ALA A 21 -0.33 -16.93 17.75
N LEU A 22 0.24 -16.51 16.62
CA LEU A 22 0.07 -17.22 15.35
C LEU A 22 1.46 -17.61 14.82
N PHE A 23 2.23 -18.30 15.65
CA PHE A 23 3.37 -19.10 15.21
C PHE A 23 2.92 -20.57 15.16
N LEU A 24 2.51 -20.99 13.98
CA LEU A 24 2.31 -22.39 13.60
C LEU A 24 2.77 -22.38 12.13
N GLY A 25 3.95 -22.87 11.79
CA GLY A 25 4.38 -24.24 12.02
C GLY A 25 3.96 -25.09 10.82
N ALA A 26 4.93 -25.38 9.95
CA ALA A 26 4.97 -26.41 8.90
C ALA A 26 4.00 -26.29 7.70
N CYS A 27 4.59 -26.08 6.51
CA CYS A 27 3.93 -26.31 5.22
C CYS A 27 3.86 -27.80 4.79
N GLY A 28 4.20 -28.73 5.67
CA GLY A 28 4.05 -30.18 5.40
C GLY A 28 2.66 -30.78 5.68
N THR A 29 1.68 -30.01 6.19
CA THR A 29 0.38 -30.58 6.65
C THR A 29 -0.83 -29.66 6.48
N THR A 30 -1.13 -29.20 5.27
CA THR A 30 -2.38 -28.47 4.98
C THR A 30 -3.65 -29.33 5.08
N LYS A 31 -3.54 -30.66 5.19
CA LYS A 31 -4.69 -31.55 5.45
C LYS A 31 -5.28 -31.41 6.86
N THR A 32 -4.49 -30.95 7.84
CA THR A 32 -4.86 -31.00 9.27
C THR A 32 -5.17 -29.63 9.88
N ARG A 33 -4.78 -28.52 9.23
CA ARG A 33 -4.97 -27.18 9.77
C ARG A 33 -6.39 -26.66 9.49
N ALA A 34 -7.03 -26.13 10.54
CA ALA A 34 -8.32 -25.46 10.41
C ALA A 34 -8.19 -24.21 9.54
N LEU A 35 -9.18 -23.97 8.67
CA LEU A 35 -9.26 -22.77 7.87
C LEU A 35 -9.55 -21.56 8.75
N PRO A 36 -9.01 -20.36 8.39
CA PRO A 36 -9.40 -19.13 9.06
C PRO A 36 -10.90 -18.88 8.91
N GLN A 37 -11.46 -18.12 9.85
CA GLN A 37 -12.86 -17.70 9.83
C GLN A 37 -13.22 -17.05 8.50
N TYR A 38 -14.33 -17.51 7.91
CA TYR A 38 -14.88 -16.95 6.69
C TYR A 38 -15.42 -15.54 6.93
N GLU A 39 -14.97 -14.59 6.15
CA GLU A 39 -15.46 -13.20 6.10
C GLU A 39 -16.32 -13.04 4.83
N PRO A 40 -17.42 -12.28 4.83
CA PRO A 40 -18.20 -12.03 3.61
C PRO A 40 -17.34 -11.45 2.47
N PRO A 41 -17.59 -11.82 1.20
CA PRO A 41 -16.87 -11.26 0.06
C PRO A 41 -17.03 -9.73 -0.02
N LEU A 42 -15.94 -9.04 -0.36
CA LEU A 42 -15.98 -7.60 -0.61
C LEU A 42 -16.59 -7.29 -1.96
N ALA A 43 -17.42 -6.23 -2.01
CA ALA A 43 -17.84 -5.65 -3.27
C ALA A 43 -16.63 -5.09 -4.03
N LYS A 44 -16.49 -5.44 -5.30
CA LYS A 44 -15.37 -4.97 -6.13
C LYS A 44 -15.55 -3.48 -6.45
N THR A 45 -14.69 -2.65 -5.87
CA THR A 45 -14.63 -1.21 -6.08
C THR A 45 -13.20 -0.76 -6.39
N ASP A 46 -13.07 0.42 -6.99
CA ASP A 46 -11.76 1.02 -7.31
C ASP A 46 -10.96 1.41 -6.07
N PHE A 47 -11.64 1.68 -4.96
CA PHE A 47 -11.04 2.02 -3.69
C PHE A 47 -11.57 1.10 -2.61
N GLN A 48 -10.66 0.52 -1.83
CA GLN A 48 -10.98 -0.39 -0.74
C GLN A 48 -10.10 -0.10 0.48
N ASN A 49 -10.62 -0.37 1.66
CA ASN A 49 -9.82 -0.41 2.88
C ASN A 49 -9.67 -1.88 3.28
N VAL A 50 -8.45 -2.41 3.20
CA VAL A 50 -8.18 -3.84 3.37
C VAL A 50 -7.21 -4.06 4.51
N ARG A 51 -7.32 -5.21 5.19
CA ARG A 51 -6.26 -5.64 6.10
C ARG A 51 -5.07 -6.07 5.27
N THR A 52 -3.92 -5.49 5.52
CA THR A 52 -2.65 -5.92 4.94
C THR A 52 -1.75 -6.53 6.00
N THR A 53 -1.08 -7.61 5.63
CA THR A 53 0.06 -8.18 6.36
C THR A 53 1.30 -8.15 5.46
N ALA A 54 2.42 -8.66 5.95
CA ALA A 54 3.59 -8.89 5.12
C ALA A 54 4.19 -10.27 5.40
N TYR A 55 4.78 -10.85 4.38
CA TYR A 55 5.52 -12.11 4.45
C TYR A 55 6.86 -11.99 3.72
N THR A 56 7.76 -12.94 3.98
CA THR A 56 9.01 -13.04 3.23
C THR A 56 9.45 -14.48 3.03
N HIS A 57 10.20 -14.73 1.96
CA HIS A 57 10.70 -16.07 1.61
C HIS A 57 11.67 -16.65 2.66
N THR A 58 12.18 -15.82 3.59
CA THR A 58 13.07 -16.27 4.66
C THR A 58 12.33 -16.81 5.89
N GLU A 59 11.00 -16.68 5.95
CA GLU A 59 10.19 -17.24 7.04
C GLU A 59 10.17 -18.77 6.97
N ALA A 60 10.06 -19.42 8.13
CA ALA A 60 10.23 -20.86 8.27
C ALA A 60 9.20 -21.66 7.44
N ASP A 61 7.99 -21.13 7.28
CA ASP A 61 6.89 -21.71 6.50
C ASP A 61 6.99 -21.45 5.00
N HIS A 62 7.80 -20.49 4.55
CA HIS A 62 8.04 -20.21 3.13
C HIS A 62 9.28 -20.90 2.53
N ARG A 63 10.11 -21.55 3.37
CA ARG A 63 11.36 -22.21 2.93
C ARG A 63 11.15 -23.26 1.84
N GLU A 64 10.01 -23.95 1.84
CA GLU A 64 9.67 -24.98 0.84
C GLU A 64 9.46 -24.37 -0.56
N PHE A 65 8.89 -23.17 -0.63
CA PHE A 65 8.59 -22.46 -1.88
C PHE A 65 9.74 -21.57 -2.35
N THR A 66 10.76 -21.35 -1.50
CA THR A 66 11.88 -20.45 -1.78
C THR A 66 11.34 -19.07 -2.22
N ASN A 67 11.85 -18.50 -3.30
CA ASN A 67 11.52 -17.18 -3.81
C ASN A 67 10.51 -17.25 -4.97
N HIS A 68 9.69 -18.30 -5.05
CA HIS A 68 8.73 -18.48 -6.13
C HIS A 68 7.31 -18.19 -5.66
N ASN A 69 6.51 -17.59 -6.54
CA ASN A 69 5.08 -17.38 -6.34
C ASN A 69 4.26 -18.59 -6.86
N ALA A 70 2.96 -18.60 -6.57
CA ALA A 70 2.05 -19.65 -7.03
C ALA A 70 1.92 -19.78 -8.57
N LEU A 71 2.39 -18.79 -9.35
CA LEU A 71 2.46 -18.86 -10.81
C LEU A 71 3.78 -19.47 -11.33
N GLY A 72 4.72 -19.83 -10.45
CA GLY A 72 6.03 -20.34 -10.79
C GLY A 72 7.05 -19.26 -11.19
N GLY A 73 6.70 -17.98 -11.06
CA GLY A 73 7.61 -16.85 -11.23
C GLY A 73 8.31 -16.47 -9.93
N GLU A 74 9.28 -15.55 -10.01
CA GLU A 74 9.98 -15.05 -8.81
C GLU A 74 9.15 -14.01 -8.05
N LEU A 75 9.27 -14.03 -6.72
CA LEU A 75 8.74 -13.01 -5.83
C LEU A 75 9.58 -11.73 -5.91
N HIS A 76 8.92 -10.59 -5.91
CA HIS A 76 9.52 -9.28 -6.12
C HIS A 76 9.07 -8.31 -5.04
N ALA A 77 10.01 -7.68 -4.34
CA ALA A 77 9.68 -6.57 -3.45
C ALA A 77 9.31 -5.34 -4.28
N ALA A 78 8.31 -4.58 -3.80
CA ALA A 78 7.95 -3.32 -4.42
C ALA A 78 9.12 -2.31 -4.38
N SER A 79 9.06 -1.31 -5.27
CA SER A 79 9.97 -0.16 -5.18
C SER A 79 9.88 0.53 -3.82
N PRO A 80 10.89 1.32 -3.41
CA PRO A 80 10.81 2.11 -2.18
C PRO A 80 9.52 2.92 -2.08
N ALA A 81 9.02 3.10 -0.86
CA ALA A 81 7.88 3.96 -0.60
C ALA A 81 8.15 5.37 -1.13
N ILE A 82 7.16 5.97 -1.77
CA ILE A 82 7.21 7.35 -2.23
C ILE A 82 6.47 8.18 -1.18
N HIS A 83 7.20 8.81 -0.26
CA HIS A 83 6.59 9.86 0.55
C HIS A 83 6.49 11.13 -0.30
N ARG A 84 5.34 11.79 -0.31
CA ARG A 84 5.04 12.96 -1.17
C ARG A 84 6.10 14.09 -1.10
N ALA A 85 6.91 14.12 -0.05
CA ALA A 85 8.04 15.04 0.12
C ALA A 85 9.28 14.71 -0.73
N GLU A 86 9.42 13.48 -1.23
CA GLU A 86 10.59 12.98 -1.94
C GLU A 86 10.60 13.32 -3.44
N ASN A 87 9.47 13.82 -3.98
CA ASN A 87 9.40 14.33 -5.34
C ASN A 87 9.96 15.77 -5.48
N ILE A 88 10.64 16.27 -4.45
CA ILE A 88 11.61 17.35 -4.59
C ILE A 88 12.96 16.66 -4.68
N VAL A 89 13.28 16.09 -5.84
CA VAL A 89 14.66 15.75 -6.17
C VAL A 89 15.45 17.03 -5.91
N ARG A 90 16.28 17.03 -4.86
CA ARG A 90 17.24 18.10 -4.59
C ARG A 90 17.98 18.31 -5.90
N ALA A 91 17.67 19.41 -6.57
CA ALA A 91 18.45 19.85 -7.71
C ALA A 91 19.87 20.02 -7.18
N LEU A 92 20.75 19.07 -7.46
CA LEU A 92 22.17 19.23 -7.21
C LEU A 92 22.60 20.43 -8.06
N ALA A 93 22.94 21.53 -7.40
CA ALA A 93 23.59 22.63 -8.08
C ALA A 93 24.92 22.09 -8.60
N VAL A 94 25.03 21.94 -9.93
CA VAL A 94 26.31 21.76 -10.58
C VAL A 94 27.06 23.07 -10.35
N SER A 95 27.95 23.08 -9.36
CA SER A 95 28.90 24.16 -9.18
C SER A 95 29.87 24.11 -10.35
N ASP A 96 29.85 25.15 -11.15
CA ASP A 96 31.02 25.55 -11.93
C ASP A 96 31.18 27.05 -11.70
N SER A 97 32.42 27.45 -11.39
CA SER A 97 32.92 28.77 -11.02
C SER A 97 32.70 29.23 -9.57
N GLU A 98 33.84 29.41 -8.91
CA GLU A 98 34.07 30.32 -7.78
C GLU A 98 33.62 31.75 -8.16
N ASP A 99 33.25 32.54 -7.16
CA ASP A 99 32.72 33.92 -7.23
C ASP A 99 31.19 34.07 -7.43
N ALA A 100 30.44 33.85 -6.35
CA ALA A 100 29.14 34.49 -6.17
C ALA A 100 29.01 35.06 -4.75
N ASP A 101 29.13 36.38 -4.65
CA ASP A 101 28.79 37.16 -3.46
C ASP A 101 27.35 36.86 -3.02
N LEU A 102 27.20 36.12 -1.93
CA LEU A 102 25.91 35.88 -1.28
C LEU A 102 25.44 37.16 -0.58
N ARG A 103 24.67 37.99 -1.28
CA ARG A 103 23.86 39.04 -0.64
C ARG A 103 22.70 38.40 0.11
N ARG A 104 22.81 38.33 1.44
CA ARG A 104 21.73 37.98 2.37
C ARG A 104 20.62 39.04 2.28
N VAL A 105 19.54 38.77 1.55
CA VAL A 105 18.33 39.61 1.60
C VAL A 105 17.47 39.15 2.77
N SER A 106 17.65 39.80 3.92
CA SER A 106 16.71 39.70 5.04
C SER A 106 15.43 40.45 4.68
N ASN A 107 14.32 39.74 4.45
CA ASN A 107 13.00 40.35 4.35
C ASN A 107 12.46 40.63 5.75
N SER A 108 13.00 41.63 6.45
CA SER A 108 12.55 42.05 7.77
C SER A 108 11.91 43.44 7.79
N GLY A 109 11.28 43.85 6.68
CA GLY A 109 10.75 45.21 6.55
C GLY A 109 9.56 45.41 5.62
N VAL A 110 8.87 44.34 5.21
CA VAL A 110 7.65 44.48 4.40
C VAL A 110 6.44 44.44 5.31
N ALA A 111 5.88 45.62 5.62
CA ALA A 111 4.57 45.72 6.24
C ALA A 111 3.53 45.16 5.26
N LEU A 112 2.82 44.10 5.67
CA LEU A 112 1.76 43.50 4.87
C LEU A 112 0.57 44.47 4.83
N GLN A 113 0.27 44.98 3.63
CA GLN A 113 -0.93 45.77 3.38
C GLN A 113 -2.17 44.85 3.43
N PRO A 114 -3.26 45.25 4.11
CA PRO A 114 -4.51 44.49 4.06
C PRO A 114 -5.14 44.60 2.68
N PHE A 115 -5.73 43.49 2.21
CA PHE A 115 -6.41 43.43 0.92
C PHE A 115 -7.73 44.22 1.03
N SER A 116 -7.90 45.25 0.20
CA SER A 116 -9.19 45.92 0.02
C SER A 116 -9.71 45.61 -1.37
N VAL A 117 -10.86 44.95 -1.42
CA VAL A 117 -11.64 44.70 -2.63
C VAL A 117 -12.60 45.86 -2.81
N ASP A 118 -12.39 46.70 -3.82
CA ASP A 118 -13.51 47.31 -4.55
C ASP A 118 -13.11 47.87 -5.92
N GLU A 119 -14.11 47.95 -6.79
CA GLU A 119 -14.04 47.97 -8.25
C GLU A 119 -14.00 49.39 -8.88
N THR A 120 -13.57 49.44 -10.15
CA THR A 120 -13.83 50.45 -11.21
C THR A 120 -12.84 51.62 -11.52
N ARG A 121 -12.17 51.45 -12.69
CA ARG A 121 -11.71 52.43 -13.73
C ARG A 121 -10.52 53.38 -13.43
N PRO A 122 -9.82 53.96 -14.45
CA PRO A 122 -9.68 53.62 -15.88
C PRO A 122 -8.21 53.35 -16.32
N VAL A 123 -8.04 52.82 -17.53
CA VAL A 123 -6.75 52.49 -18.18
C VAL A 123 -5.91 53.74 -18.45
N VAL A 124 -4.73 53.84 -17.83
CA VAL A 124 -3.66 54.76 -18.24
C VAL A 124 -2.53 53.96 -18.88
N ARG A 125 -2.34 54.20 -20.19
CA ARG A 125 -1.29 53.63 -21.02
C ARG A 125 0.06 54.27 -20.65
N VAL A 126 0.91 53.55 -19.90
CA VAL A 126 2.29 53.96 -19.70
C VAL A 126 3.20 53.18 -20.64
N THR A 127 3.61 53.87 -21.70
CA THR A 127 4.69 53.50 -22.59
C THR A 127 6.03 53.75 -21.89
N ARG A 128 6.76 52.69 -21.53
CA ARG A 128 8.23 52.74 -21.52
C ARG A 128 8.81 51.32 -21.59
N ALA A 129 9.24 50.95 -22.79
CA ALA A 129 10.06 49.78 -23.03
C ALA A 129 11.50 50.13 -22.67
N THR A 130 12.03 49.54 -21.60
CA THR A 130 13.47 49.27 -21.49
C THR A 130 13.70 47.83 -21.89
N ARG A 131 14.13 47.65 -23.14
CA ARG A 131 14.50 46.35 -23.72
C ARG A 131 15.77 45.85 -23.02
N VAL A 132 15.62 45.17 -21.90
CA VAL A 132 16.69 44.33 -21.36
C VAL A 132 16.77 43.09 -22.23
N THR A 133 17.79 43.02 -23.09
CA THR A 133 18.16 41.78 -23.78
C THR A 133 18.70 40.79 -22.76
N LYS A 134 17.79 40.13 -22.04
CA LYS A 134 18.12 38.94 -21.27
C LYS A 134 18.33 37.83 -22.30
N THR A 135 19.59 37.47 -22.53
CA THR A 135 19.97 36.27 -23.27
C THR A 135 19.18 35.10 -22.69
N THR A 136 18.19 34.61 -23.44
CA THR A 136 17.47 33.38 -23.12
C THR A 136 18.43 32.23 -23.28
N ARG A 137 19.23 31.95 -22.24
CA ARG A 137 19.94 30.69 -22.13
C ARG A 137 18.85 29.62 -22.07
N ARG A 138 18.70 28.83 -23.16
CA ARG A 138 17.88 27.62 -23.17
C ARG A 138 18.42 26.71 -22.06
N VAL A 139 17.83 26.80 -20.87
CA VAL A 139 18.02 25.79 -19.84
C VAL A 139 17.32 24.55 -20.39
N LYS A 140 18.10 23.61 -20.93
CA LYS A 140 17.61 22.27 -21.20
C LYS A 140 17.21 21.69 -19.84
N ARG A 141 15.91 21.71 -19.53
CA ARG A 141 15.38 20.99 -18.38
C ARG A 141 15.66 19.51 -18.66
N ALA A 142 16.64 18.94 -17.96
CA ALA A 142 16.81 17.51 -17.93
C ALA A 142 15.56 16.93 -17.25
N ILE A 143 14.67 16.34 -18.04
CA ILE A 143 13.58 15.53 -17.50
C ILE A 143 14.27 14.27 -17.01
N ALA A 144 14.39 14.10 -15.69
CA ALA A 144 14.78 12.82 -15.13
C ALA A 144 13.76 11.79 -15.60
N VAL A 145 14.17 10.90 -16.49
CA VAL A 145 13.36 9.75 -16.89
C VAL A 145 13.36 8.81 -15.70
N ALA A 146 12.36 8.94 -14.82
CA ALA A 146 12.19 8.03 -13.70
C ALA A 146 12.00 6.61 -14.25
N LYS A 147 12.84 5.67 -13.80
CA LYS A 147 12.64 4.25 -14.10
C LYS A 147 11.23 3.85 -13.66
N PRO A 148 10.48 3.07 -14.45
CA PRO A 148 9.16 2.61 -14.02
C PRO A 148 9.29 1.87 -12.68
N PRO A 149 8.34 2.09 -11.74
CA PRO A 149 8.39 1.44 -10.45
C PRO A 149 8.30 -0.08 -10.63
N ARG A 150 9.18 -0.81 -9.97
CA ARG A 150 9.06 -2.26 -9.77
C ARG A 150 7.78 -2.55 -8.98
N ILE A 151 6.94 -3.40 -9.55
CA ILE A 151 5.71 -3.91 -8.94
C ILE A 151 6.07 -5.00 -7.95
N GLY A 152 5.55 -4.90 -6.73
CA GLY A 152 5.72 -5.91 -5.70
C GLY A 152 4.77 -7.09 -5.86
N SER A 153 5.17 -8.27 -5.40
CA SER A 153 4.32 -9.44 -5.31
C SER A 153 3.40 -9.34 -4.09
N ALA A 154 2.18 -9.83 -4.23
CA ALA A 154 1.24 -9.97 -3.12
C ALA A 154 0.56 -11.33 -3.17
N ALA A 155 0.29 -11.87 -1.98
CA ALA A 155 -0.56 -13.04 -1.80
C ALA A 155 -1.95 -12.62 -1.34
N ALA A 156 -2.99 -13.30 -1.84
CA ALA A 156 -4.37 -13.05 -1.43
C ALA A 156 -5.24 -14.29 -1.66
N ASP A 157 -6.49 -14.25 -1.18
CA ASP A 157 -7.51 -15.17 -1.66
C ASP A 157 -7.88 -14.82 -3.11
N TRP A 158 -7.61 -15.74 -4.06
CA TRP A 158 -7.85 -15.53 -5.49
C TRP A 158 -9.33 -15.51 -5.90
N SER A 159 -10.25 -15.97 -5.04
CA SER A 159 -11.68 -15.76 -5.26
C SER A 159 -12.11 -14.30 -5.00
N ARG A 160 -11.36 -13.59 -4.16
CA ARG A 160 -11.64 -12.20 -3.75
C ARG A 160 -10.81 -11.18 -4.52
N TRP A 161 -9.52 -11.48 -4.65
CA TRP A 161 -8.58 -10.75 -5.49
C TRP A 161 -8.04 -11.71 -6.55
N PRO A 162 -8.73 -11.83 -7.69
CA PRO A 162 -8.31 -12.70 -8.76
C PRO A 162 -6.85 -12.45 -9.17
N VAL A 163 -6.19 -13.52 -9.60
CA VAL A 163 -4.81 -13.47 -10.05
C VAL A 163 -4.62 -12.36 -11.10
N GLY A 164 -3.52 -11.62 -10.98
CA GLY A 164 -3.23 -10.44 -11.79
C GLY A 164 -3.82 -9.12 -11.24
N THR A 165 -4.63 -9.14 -10.18
CA THR A 165 -5.14 -7.90 -9.57
C THR A 165 -3.97 -7.01 -9.16
N THR A 166 -3.92 -5.81 -9.72
CA THR A 166 -2.87 -4.83 -9.49
C THR A 166 -3.44 -3.64 -8.74
N PHE A 167 -2.78 -3.22 -7.66
CA PHE A 167 -3.27 -2.17 -6.78
C PHE A 167 -2.13 -1.31 -6.26
N ARG A 168 -2.47 -0.10 -5.84
CA ARG A 168 -1.57 0.87 -5.22
C ARG A 168 -1.95 1.07 -3.75
N LEU A 169 -0.96 1.07 -2.87
CA LEU A 169 -1.14 1.49 -1.49
C LEU A 169 -1.19 3.02 -1.44
N LEU A 170 -2.25 3.59 -0.87
CA LEU A 170 -2.38 5.05 -0.83
C LEU A 170 -1.42 5.71 0.16
N SER A 171 -0.97 5.00 1.20
CA SER A 171 -0.01 5.55 2.18
C SER A 171 1.42 5.67 1.64
N THR A 172 1.87 4.70 0.82
CA THR A 172 3.26 4.62 0.33
C THR A 172 3.42 4.86 -1.17
N GLY A 173 2.33 4.85 -1.94
CA GLY A 173 2.37 4.93 -3.40
C GLY A 173 2.94 3.67 -4.09
N GLN A 174 3.34 2.64 -3.33
CA GLN A 174 3.86 1.39 -3.86
C GLN A 174 2.76 0.62 -4.60
N ILE A 175 3.17 -0.08 -5.65
CA ILE A 175 2.27 -0.87 -6.50
C ILE A 175 2.58 -2.34 -6.29
N TYR A 176 1.53 -3.14 -6.14
CA TYR A 176 1.59 -4.57 -5.95
C TYR A 176 0.68 -5.29 -6.93
N ARG A 177 1.02 -6.55 -7.24
CA ARG A 177 0.22 -7.46 -8.05
C ARG A 177 0.00 -8.76 -7.31
N VAL A 178 -1.25 -9.21 -7.29
CA VAL A 178 -1.64 -10.50 -6.75
C VAL A 178 -1.20 -11.60 -7.71
N GLU A 179 -0.25 -12.40 -7.28
CA GLU A 179 0.32 -13.51 -8.04
C GLU A 179 0.65 -14.72 -7.16
N ASP A 180 0.27 -14.64 -5.89
CA ASP A 180 0.50 -15.69 -4.90
C ASP A 180 -0.75 -15.89 -4.04
N TYR A 181 -0.83 -17.00 -3.30
CA TYR A 181 -1.91 -17.29 -2.37
C TYR A 181 -1.41 -18.08 -1.16
N GLY A 182 -2.22 -18.15 -0.11
CA GLY A 182 -1.86 -18.88 1.09
C GLY A 182 -3.07 -19.35 1.88
N TRP A 183 -2.89 -20.45 2.63
CA TRP A 183 -3.95 -21.06 3.44
C TRP A 183 -4.56 -20.07 4.45
N ALA A 184 -3.73 -19.18 5.02
CA ALA A 184 -4.11 -18.19 6.03
C ALA A 184 -4.96 -17.02 5.49
N LEU A 185 -4.97 -16.84 4.16
CA LEU A 185 -5.66 -15.75 3.47
C LEU A 185 -7.00 -16.17 2.90
N SER A 186 -7.15 -17.47 2.62
CA SER A 186 -8.38 -18.00 2.06
C SER A 186 -9.59 -17.63 2.93
N GLY A 187 -10.73 -17.28 2.35
CA GLY A 187 -11.94 -16.86 3.03
C GLY A 187 -11.82 -15.55 3.82
N ARG A 188 -10.72 -14.79 3.69
CA ARG A 188 -10.52 -13.52 4.41
C ARG A 188 -10.38 -12.36 3.46
N ASN A 189 -10.71 -11.18 3.96
CA ASN A 189 -10.47 -9.93 3.25
C ASN A 189 -9.07 -9.37 3.60
N THR A 190 -8.03 -10.15 3.36
CA THR A 190 -6.63 -9.80 3.69
C THR A 190 -5.69 -10.02 2.52
N ILE A 191 -4.80 -9.06 2.33
CA ILE A 191 -3.73 -9.12 1.33
C ILE A 191 -2.39 -9.17 2.06
N ASP A 192 -1.54 -10.12 1.70
CA ASP A 192 -0.21 -10.27 2.25
C ASP A 192 0.83 -9.70 1.28
N LEU A 193 1.66 -8.76 1.73
CA LEU A 193 2.62 -8.08 0.88
C LEU A 193 3.98 -8.75 0.98
N TYR A 194 4.56 -9.14 -0.15
CA TYR A 194 5.90 -9.71 -0.14
C TYR A 194 6.96 -8.64 0.16
N MET A 195 7.87 -8.98 1.07
CA MET A 195 9.03 -8.17 1.44
C MET A 195 10.33 -8.93 1.19
N ALA A 196 11.39 -8.20 0.85
CA ALA A 196 12.69 -8.79 0.52
C ALA A 196 13.40 -9.43 1.73
N ASN A 197 13.06 -9.01 2.95
CA ASN A 197 13.69 -9.48 4.18
C ASN A 197 12.74 -9.28 5.39
N SER A 198 13.04 -9.99 6.49
CA SER A 198 12.22 -9.96 7.72
C SER A 198 12.18 -8.60 8.42
N ARG A 199 13.19 -7.73 8.22
CA ARG A 199 13.18 -6.38 8.82
C ARG A 199 12.07 -5.53 8.19
N ASP A 200 11.98 -5.53 6.87
CA ASP A 200 10.96 -4.76 6.14
C ASP A 200 9.55 -5.32 6.42
N MET A 201 9.43 -6.65 6.49
CA MET A 201 8.21 -7.34 6.92
C MET A 201 7.75 -6.91 8.32
N ASN A 202 8.65 -6.93 9.31
CA ASN A 202 8.33 -6.49 10.68
C ASN A 202 8.01 -5.00 10.76
N THR A 203 8.69 -4.18 9.95
CA THR A 203 8.44 -2.74 9.85
C THR A 203 7.05 -2.46 9.28
N TRP A 204 6.59 -3.28 8.34
CA TRP A 204 5.26 -3.19 7.77
C TRP A 204 4.16 -3.57 8.78
N GLY A 205 4.27 -4.77 9.36
CA GLY A 205 3.32 -5.31 10.33
C GLY A 205 1.90 -5.55 9.78
N ALA A 206 0.97 -5.93 10.67
CA ALA A 206 -0.44 -6.08 10.31
C ALA A 206 -1.17 -4.75 10.51
N ARG A 207 -1.85 -4.24 9.48
CA ARG A 207 -2.58 -2.96 9.56
C ARG A 207 -3.74 -2.87 8.57
N GLN A 208 -4.57 -1.85 8.75
CA GLN A 208 -5.57 -1.45 7.75
C GLN A 208 -4.91 -0.49 6.76
N GLU A 209 -5.09 -0.75 5.47
CA GLU A 209 -4.46 0.03 4.41
C GLU A 209 -5.51 0.41 3.36
N PRO A 210 -5.68 1.71 3.08
CA PRO A 210 -6.50 2.15 1.96
C PRO A 210 -5.72 1.91 0.65
N ILE A 211 -6.35 1.19 -0.27
CA ILE A 211 -5.80 0.83 -1.56
C ILE A 211 -6.64 1.39 -2.69
N GLN A 212 -5.96 1.67 -3.81
CA GLN A 212 -6.60 1.90 -5.10
C GLN A 212 -6.34 0.70 -6.00
N ILE A 213 -7.39 0.05 -6.48
CA ILE A 213 -7.29 -0.95 -7.53
C ILE A 213 -6.96 -0.23 -8.84
N LEU A 214 -5.84 -0.62 -9.45
CA LEU A 214 -5.42 -0.12 -10.76
C LEU A 214 -6.01 -0.99 -11.87
N GLN A 215 -6.07 -2.30 -11.62
CA GLN A 215 -6.64 -3.27 -12.52
C GLN A 215 -7.09 -4.49 -11.71
N TRP A 216 -8.33 -4.92 -11.90
CA TRP A 216 -8.80 -6.20 -11.39
C TRP A 216 -8.21 -7.36 -12.21
N GLY A 217 -7.86 -8.44 -11.52
CA GLY A 217 -7.40 -9.67 -12.15
C GLY A 217 -8.52 -10.49 -12.79
N ASP A 218 -8.18 -11.66 -13.31
CA ASP A 218 -9.09 -12.55 -14.03
C ASP A 218 -9.60 -13.71 -13.13
N PRO A 219 -10.91 -13.73 -12.79
CA PRO A 219 -11.50 -14.82 -12.00
C PRO A 219 -11.46 -16.19 -12.70
N GLN A 220 -11.62 -16.23 -14.02
CA GLN A 220 -11.59 -17.46 -14.81
C GLN A 220 -10.18 -18.03 -14.84
N GLN A 221 -9.18 -17.17 -15.02
CA GLN A 221 -7.77 -17.57 -14.93
C GLN A 221 -7.43 -18.10 -13.53
N SER A 222 -7.93 -17.43 -12.49
CA SER A 222 -7.78 -17.88 -11.09
C SER A 222 -8.36 -19.30 -10.92
N LEU A 223 -9.57 -19.52 -11.42
CA LEU A 223 -10.23 -20.81 -11.35
C LEU A 223 -9.42 -21.89 -12.09
N GLN A 224 -8.91 -21.59 -13.29
CA GLN A 224 -8.13 -22.53 -14.09
C GLN A 224 -6.86 -23.02 -13.35
N PHE A 225 -6.13 -22.11 -12.69
CA PHE A 225 -4.94 -22.48 -11.92
C PHE A 225 -5.26 -23.30 -10.66
N LEU A 226 -6.40 -23.00 -10.01
CA LEU A 226 -6.77 -23.64 -8.75
C LEU A 226 -7.47 -24.99 -8.92
N GLN A 227 -8.10 -25.24 -10.07
CA GLN A 227 -8.92 -26.43 -10.32
C GLN A 227 -8.19 -27.75 -10.07
N SER A 228 -6.90 -27.84 -10.41
CA SER A 228 -6.09 -29.06 -10.26
C SER A 228 -5.59 -29.33 -8.84
N HIS A 229 -5.79 -28.39 -7.90
CA HIS A 229 -5.19 -28.46 -6.55
C HIS A 229 -6.25 -28.47 -5.42
N GLN A 230 -7.46 -28.94 -5.72
CA GLN A 230 -8.59 -28.93 -4.77
C GLN A 230 -8.47 -29.92 -3.60
N ASP A 231 -7.42 -30.76 -3.55
CA ASP A 231 -7.09 -31.59 -2.39
C ASP A 231 -6.79 -30.75 -1.14
N TYR A 232 -6.40 -29.49 -1.33
CA TYR A 232 -6.18 -28.53 -0.28
C TYR A 232 -7.47 -27.78 0.06
N LYS A 233 -7.91 -27.85 1.33
CA LYS A 233 -9.15 -27.20 1.81
C LYS A 233 -9.25 -25.72 1.44
N HIS A 234 -8.15 -24.98 1.56
CA HIS A 234 -8.12 -23.55 1.26
C HIS A 234 -8.33 -23.28 -0.24
N ILE A 235 -7.73 -24.09 -1.11
CA ILE A 235 -7.93 -24.02 -2.56
C ILE A 235 -9.37 -24.39 -2.93
N LYS A 236 -9.87 -25.49 -2.35
CA LYS A 236 -11.27 -25.91 -2.55
C LYS A 236 -12.25 -24.81 -2.16
N ARG A 237 -12.01 -24.10 -1.04
CA ARG A 237 -12.84 -22.97 -0.63
C ARG A 237 -12.82 -21.83 -1.66
N MET A 238 -11.65 -21.46 -2.18
CA MET A 238 -11.53 -20.44 -3.23
C MET A 238 -12.26 -20.85 -4.52
N VAL A 239 -12.13 -22.13 -4.92
CA VAL A 239 -12.83 -22.68 -6.09
C VAL A 239 -14.36 -22.62 -5.92
N LEU A 240 -14.88 -22.98 -4.74
CA LEU A 240 -16.30 -22.89 -4.45
C LEU A 240 -16.81 -21.43 -4.55
N GLU A 241 -16.08 -20.47 -3.99
CA GLU A 241 -16.44 -19.05 -4.06
C GLU A 241 -16.41 -18.52 -5.50
N LEU A 242 -15.38 -18.89 -6.29
CA LEU A 242 -15.30 -18.57 -7.73
C LEU A 242 -16.44 -19.18 -8.56
N GLN A 243 -17.02 -20.30 -8.12
CA GLN A 243 -18.17 -20.94 -8.75
C GLN A 243 -19.53 -20.38 -8.28
N GLY A 244 -19.53 -19.34 -7.44
CA GLY A 244 -20.75 -18.77 -6.85
C GLY A 244 -21.37 -19.61 -5.73
N ARG A 245 -20.60 -20.56 -5.17
CA ARG A 245 -21.04 -21.46 -4.09
C ARG A 245 -20.56 -20.96 -2.73
N GLU A 246 -20.87 -19.71 -2.41
CA GLU A 246 -20.39 -19.02 -1.19
C GLU A 246 -20.81 -19.73 0.10
N GLN A 247 -22.02 -20.31 0.14
CA GLN A 247 -22.50 -21.06 1.31
C GLN A 247 -21.65 -22.31 1.57
N ASP A 248 -21.27 -23.04 0.52
CA ASP A 248 -20.41 -24.21 0.61
C ASP A 248 -18.98 -23.81 0.99
N ALA A 249 -18.49 -22.68 0.45
CA ALA A 249 -17.20 -22.11 0.80
C ALA A 249 -17.14 -21.74 2.29
N ALA A 250 -18.19 -21.11 2.81
CA ALA A 250 -18.32 -20.70 4.22
C ALA A 250 -18.47 -21.89 5.18
N ALA A 251 -19.08 -23.00 4.73
CA ALA A 251 -19.23 -24.22 5.52
C ALA A 251 -17.90 -25.00 5.70
N LEU A 252 -16.90 -24.70 4.88
CA LEU A 252 -15.60 -25.39 4.89
C LEU A 252 -14.75 -24.89 6.07
N ARG A 253 -14.46 -25.80 7.03
CA ARG A 253 -13.65 -25.55 8.23
C ARG A 253 -12.33 -26.31 8.23
#